data_AF-A0A932NS53-F1
#
_entry.id   AF-A0A932NS53-F1
#
_cell.length_a   1.000
_cell.length_b   1.000
_cell.length_c   1.000
_cell.angle_alpha   90.00
_cell.angle_beta   90.00
_cell.angle_gamma   90.00
#
_symmetry.space_group_name_H-M   'P 1'
#
loop_
_entity.id
_entity.type
_entity.pdbx_description
1 polymer ?
#
loop_
_entity_poly.entity_id
_entity_poly.type
_entity_poly.pdbx_seq_one_letter_code
_entity_poly.pdbx_strand_id
1 'polypeptide(L)'
;HSITLSLAALEIVVLPSRFVESAIAFSVLLAALNNLFSFFKLRYWMIAFAFGLIHGFGFASVLLDLGLPKGALLLALVGFNIGVEIGQLAIVSVFLPIAYYLRNTVVYKKIIFMFGSLVIAAIALLWFVERVFNMEFMPF
;
A
#
# COMPACT_ATOMS: atom_id res chain seq x y z
N HIS A 1 7.97 2.81 5.23
CA HIS A 1 8.53 1.89 4.23
C HIS A 1 10.05 1.85 4.23
N SER A 2 10.75 2.98 4.36
CA SER A 2 12.20 3.04 4.14
C SER A 2 13.01 2.08 5.01
N ILE A 3 12.63 1.89 6.28
CA ILE A 3 13.30 0.97 7.21
C ILE A 3 13.28 -0.47 6.68
N THR A 4 12.09 -1.01 6.43
CA THR A 4 11.91 -2.40 5.99
C THR A 4 12.33 -2.63 4.55
N LEU A 5 12.16 -1.64 3.68
CA LEU A 5 12.74 -1.64 2.33
C LEU A 5 14.26 -1.82 2.39
N SER A 6 14.94 -1.05 3.24
CA SER A 6 16.40 -1.12 3.36
C SER A 6 16.84 -2.45 3.96
N LEU A 7 16.15 -2.93 5.01
CA LEU A 7 16.44 -4.22 5.63
C LEU A 7 16.29 -5.39 4.64
N ALA A 8 15.26 -5.36 3.80
CA ALA A 8 15.00 -6.41 2.83
C ALA A 8 15.92 -6.31 1.60
N ALA A 9 16.16 -5.11 1.08
CA ALA A 9 17.04 -4.90 -0.07
C ALA A 9 18.52 -5.19 0.25
N LEU A 10 18.93 -5.02 1.50
CA LEU A 10 20.25 -5.44 1.99
C LEU A 10 20.30 -6.92 2.39
N GLU A 11 19.22 -7.67 2.14
CA GLU A 11 19.07 -9.09 2.49
C GLU A 11 19.27 -9.39 4.00
N ILE A 12 19.12 -8.38 4.87
CA ILE A 12 19.21 -8.54 6.34
C ILE A 12 17.96 -9.26 6.85
N VAL A 13 16.79 -8.95 6.27
CA VAL A 13 15.52 -9.61 6.59
C VAL A 13 14.83 -10.01 5.28
N VAL A 14 14.77 -11.31 5.01
CA VAL A 14 14.10 -11.87 3.84
C VAL A 14 12.82 -12.55 4.28
N LEU A 15 11.68 -12.04 3.78
CA LEU A 15 10.36 -12.60 4.03
C LEU A 15 9.80 -13.20 2.73
N PRO A 16 9.06 -14.32 2.79
CA PRO A 16 8.42 -14.86 1.60
C PRO A 16 7.41 -13.86 1.00
N SER A 17 7.50 -13.60 -0.30
CA SER A 17 6.65 -12.65 -1.04
C SER A 17 5.17 -12.89 -0.78
N ARG A 18 4.75 -14.17 -0.78
CA ARG A 18 3.39 -14.60 -0.47
C ARG A 18 2.84 -13.95 0.80
N PHE A 19 3.59 -13.96 1.90
CA PHE A 19 3.13 -13.40 3.17
C PHE A 19 3.15 -11.87 3.17
N VAL A 20 4.19 -11.28 2.56
CA VAL A 20 4.32 -9.83 2.44
C VAL A 20 3.16 -9.24 1.64
N GLU A 21 2.92 -9.78 0.45
CA GLU A 21 1.85 -9.31 -0.42
C GLU A 21 0.46 -9.58 0.16
N SER A 22 0.27 -10.73 0.84
CA SER A 22 -0.96 -10.99 1.60
C SER A 22 -1.19 -9.92 2.67
N ALA A 23 -0.15 -9.55 3.43
CA ALA A 23 -0.25 -8.51 4.44
C ALA A 23 -0.51 -7.13 3.82
N ILE A 24 0.06 -6.83 2.66
CA ILE A 24 -0.24 -5.61 1.89
C ILE A 24 -1.71 -5.59 1.47
N ALA A 25 -2.22 -6.65 0.83
CA ALA A 25 -3.63 -6.74 0.43
C ALA A 25 -4.57 -6.60 1.64
N PHE A 26 -4.24 -7.27 2.75
CA PHE A 26 -4.99 -7.15 4.00
C PHE A 26 -4.99 -5.72 4.57
N SER A 27 -3.86 -5.00 4.50
CA SER A 27 -3.79 -3.60 4.95
C SER A 27 -4.72 -2.68 4.14
N VAL A 28 -4.83 -2.91 2.82
CA VAL A 28 -5.74 -2.17 1.94
C VAL A 28 -7.19 -2.51 2.26
N LEU A 29 -7.50 -3.79 2.50
CA LEU A 29 -8.82 -4.22 2.95
C LEU A 29 -9.21 -3.53 4.26
N LEU A 30 -8.32 -3.53 5.26
CA LEU A 30 -8.57 -2.85 6.53
C LEU A 30 -8.78 -1.34 6.36
N ALA A 31 -7.98 -0.68 5.51
CA ALA A 31 -8.15 0.74 5.23
C ALA A 31 -9.53 1.04 4.60
N ALA A 32 -9.94 0.23 3.62
CA ALA A 32 -11.23 0.37 2.94
C ALA A 32 -12.42 0.12 3.89
N LEU A 33 -12.34 -0.91 4.73
CA LEU A 33 -13.36 -1.17 5.75
C LEU A 33 -13.38 -0.07 6.82
N ASN A 34 -12.22 0.47 7.19
CA ASN A 34 -12.16 1.57 8.15
C ASN A 34 -12.80 2.86 7.59
N ASN A 35 -12.74 3.11 6.28
CA ASN A 35 -13.47 4.22 5.68
C ASN A 35 -14.99 4.09 5.91
N LEU A 36 -15.52 2.86 5.89
CA LEU A 36 -16.96 2.60 6.04
C LEU A 36 -17.42 2.57 7.50
N PHE A 37 -16.63 1.97 8.39
CA PHE A 37 -17.05 1.65 9.75
C PHE A 37 -16.27 2.40 10.85
N SER A 38 -15.17 3.07 10.49
CA SER A 38 -14.33 3.87 11.40
C SER A 38 -13.94 3.16 12.70
N PHE A 39 -13.50 1.90 12.61
CA PHE A 39 -13.20 1.06 13.79
C PHE A 39 -11.76 1.20 14.31
N PHE A 40 -10.85 1.86 13.58
CA PHE A 40 -9.51 2.12 14.09
C PHE A 40 -9.55 3.05 15.31
N LYS A 41 -9.17 2.51 16.47
CA LYS A 41 -9.08 3.25 17.74
C LYS A 41 -7.71 3.89 17.98
N LEU A 42 -6.71 3.52 17.19
CA LEU A 42 -5.35 4.06 17.26
C LEU A 42 -5.24 5.37 16.49
N ARG A 43 -4.18 6.14 16.79
CA ARG A 43 -3.86 7.35 16.03
C ARG A 43 -3.49 6.96 14.59
N TYR A 44 -4.04 7.66 13.60
CA TYR A 44 -3.82 7.37 12.17
C TYR A 44 -2.35 7.29 11.76
N TRP A 45 -1.47 8.10 12.37
CA TRP A 45 -0.03 8.05 12.08
C TRP A 45 0.59 6.70 12.49
N MET A 46 0.10 6.06 13.56
CA MET A 46 0.60 4.75 14.01
C MET A 46 0.21 3.65 13.03
N ILE A 47 -1.01 3.72 12.50
CA ILE A 47 -1.52 2.78 11.49
C ILE A 47 -0.75 2.97 10.18
N ALA A 48 -0.57 4.22 9.75
CA ALA A 48 0.23 4.54 8.58
C ALA A 48 1.69 4.07 8.73
N PHE A 49 2.27 4.21 9.93
CA PHE A 49 3.61 3.69 10.21
C PHE A 49 3.66 2.17 10.10
N ALA A 50 2.72 1.46 10.74
CA ALA A 50 2.65 0.00 10.71
C ALA A 50 2.46 -0.54 9.28
N PHE A 51 1.51 0.03 8.51
CA PHE A 51 1.33 -0.30 7.10
C PHE A 51 2.58 0.02 6.29
N GLY A 52 3.20 1.18 6.56
CA GLY A 52 4.45 1.57 5.95
C GLY A 52 5.57 0.55 6.16
N LEU A 53 5.67 -0.10 7.33
CA LEU A 53 6.65 -1.16 7.56
C LEU A 53 6.36 -2.40 6.68
N ILE A 54 5.10 -2.82 6.58
CA ILE A 54 4.71 -3.97 5.75
C ILE A 54 5.01 -3.68 4.27
N HIS A 55 4.61 -2.51 3.78
CA HIS A 55 4.76 -2.13 2.37
C HIS A 55 6.22 -1.99 1.94
N GLY A 56 7.12 -1.62 2.86
CA GLY A 56 8.55 -1.55 2.55
C GLY A 56 9.14 -2.91 2.11
N PHE A 57 8.66 -4.03 2.66
CA PHE A 57 9.07 -5.35 2.20
C PHE A 57 8.60 -5.65 0.77
N GLY A 58 7.38 -5.24 0.40
CA GLY A 58 6.85 -5.46 -0.95
C GLY A 58 7.61 -4.67 -2.01
N PHE A 59 8.01 -3.44 -1.68
CA PHE A 59 8.88 -2.64 -2.56
C PHE A 59 10.26 -3.24 -2.75
N ALA A 60 10.81 -3.90 -1.73
CA ALA A 60 12.13 -4.50 -1.81
C ALA A 60 12.16 -5.66 -2.81
N SER A 61 11.11 -6.50 -2.86
CA SER A 61 11.01 -7.58 -3.84
C SER A 61 11.14 -7.04 -5.27
N VAL A 62 10.38 -5.99 -5.59
CA VAL A 62 10.44 -5.33 -6.91
C VAL A 62 11.83 -4.75 -7.19
N LEU A 63 12.49 -4.14 -6.20
CA LEU A 63 13.82 -3.55 -6.37
C LEU A 63 14.90 -4.60 -6.60
N LEU A 64 14.80 -5.75 -5.92
CA LEU A 64 15.73 -6.88 -6.08
C LEU A 64 15.54 -7.58 -7.42
N ASP A 65 14.30 -7.69 -7.91
CA ASP A 65 13.97 -8.27 -9.22
C ASP A 65 14.60 -7.49 -10.40
N LEU A 66 15.02 -6.23 -10.19
CA LEU A 66 15.74 -5.44 -11.19
C LEU A 66 17.20 -5.89 -11.39
N GLY A 67 17.74 -6.78 -10.54
CA GLY A 67 19.09 -7.34 -10.71
C GLY A 67 20.22 -6.30 -10.59
N LEU A 68 20.04 -5.28 -9.74
CA LEU A 68 20.97 -4.16 -9.63
C LEU A 68 22.37 -4.57 -9.14
N PRO A 69 23.45 -4.00 -9.70
CA PRO A 69 24.79 -4.17 -9.14
C PRO A 69 24.86 -3.64 -7.71
N LYS A 70 25.61 -4.32 -6.83
CA LYS A 70 25.74 -3.95 -5.40
C LYS A 70 26.12 -2.49 -5.16
N GLY A 71 26.97 -1.91 -6.01
CA GLY A 71 27.38 -0.50 -5.93
C GLY A 71 26.29 0.51 -6.26
N ALA A 72 25.26 0.11 -7.00
CA ALA A 72 24.11 0.96 -7.36
C ALA A 72 22.95 0.86 -6.36
N LEU A 73 22.96 -0.15 -5.47
CA LEU A 73 21.85 -0.45 -4.56
C LEU A 73 21.49 0.73 -3.66
N LEU A 74 22.49 1.41 -3.07
CA LEU A 74 22.23 2.55 -2.19
C LEU A 74 21.57 3.70 -2.94
N LEU A 75 22.07 4.01 -4.15
CA LEU A 75 21.52 5.07 -4.99
C LEU A 75 20.11 4.72 -5.46
N ALA A 76 19.87 3.45 -5.80
CA ALA A 76 18.55 2.95 -6.15
C ALA A 76 17.57 3.02 -4.97
N LEU A 77 18.01 2.68 -3.75
CA LEU A 77 17.20 2.80 -2.53
C LEU A 77 16.80 4.25 -2.26
N VAL A 78 17.75 5.18 -2.36
CA VAL A 78 17.47 6.62 -2.18
C VAL A 78 16.51 7.12 -3.26
N GLY A 79 16.81 6.83 -4.53
CA GLY A 79 15.97 7.23 -5.66
C GLY A 79 14.56 6.65 -5.58
N PHE A 80 14.42 5.38 -5.18
CA PHE A 80 13.12 4.74 -5.00
C PHE A 80 12.31 5.42 -3.88
N ASN A 81 12.91 5.69 -2.71
CA ASN A 81 12.19 6.36 -1.62
C ASN A 81 11.76 7.77 -2.01
N ILE A 82 12.64 8.54 -2.67
CA ILE A 82 12.30 9.87 -3.19
C ILE A 82 11.16 9.78 -4.20
N GLY A 83 11.21 8.81 -5.12
CA GLY A 83 10.17 8.58 -6.10
C GLY A 83 8.81 8.26 -5.46
N VAL A 84 8.79 7.39 -4.43
CA VAL A 84 7.56 7.07 -3.68
C VAL A 84 7.00 8.30 -3.00
N GLU A 85 7.82 9.08 -2.29
CA GLU A 85 7.38 10.28 -1.58
C GLU A 85 6.81 11.32 -2.55
N ILE A 86 7.52 11.57 -3.67
CA ILE A 86 7.04 12.49 -4.72
C ILE A 86 5.72 11.99 -5.31
N GLY A 87 5.61 10.69 -5.61
CA GLY A 87 4.37 10.11 -6.15
C GLY A 87 3.19 10.27 -5.20
N GLN A 88 3.40 9.99 -3.91
CA GLN A 88 2.38 10.16 -2.87
C GLN A 88 1.96 11.63 -2.73
N LEU A 89 2.93 12.55 -2.65
CA LEU A 89 2.66 13.99 -2.57
C LEU A 89 1.94 14.49 -3.81
N ALA A 90 2.29 14.02 -5.01
CA ALA A 90 1.62 14.37 -6.26
C ALA A 90 0.15 13.93 -6.23
N ILE A 91 -0.13 12.68 -5.86
CA ILE A 91 -1.50 12.17 -5.73
C ILE A 91 -2.28 12.99 -4.70
N VAL A 92 -1.72 13.22 -3.50
CA VAL A 92 -2.39 14.00 -2.45
C VAL A 92 -2.66 15.43 -2.92
N SER A 93 -1.69 16.10 -3.57
CA SER A 93 -1.83 17.48 -4.03
C SER A 93 -2.97 17.68 -5.04
N VAL A 94 -3.26 16.66 -5.85
CA VAL A 94 -4.32 16.70 -6.86
C VAL A 94 -5.66 16.27 -6.28
N PHE A 95 -5.71 15.11 -5.62
CA PHE A 95 -6.98 14.51 -5.21
C PHE A 95 -7.54 15.11 -3.92
N LEU A 96 -6.70 15.58 -2.99
CA LEU A 96 -7.17 16.12 -1.71
C LEU A 96 -8.00 17.40 -1.90
N PRO A 97 -7.62 18.41 -2.71
CA PRO A 97 -8.44 19.60 -2.93
C PRO A 97 -9.79 19.26 -3.56
N ILE A 98 -9.81 18.34 -4.53
CA ILE A 98 -11.04 17.90 -5.22
C ILE A 98 -11.97 17.20 -4.21
N ALA A 99 -11.43 16.25 -3.45
CA ALA A 99 -12.17 15.55 -2.41
C ALA A 99 -12.70 16.51 -1.34
N TYR A 100 -11.87 17.47 -0.91
CA TYR A 100 -12.25 18.49 0.06
C TYR A 100 -13.40 19.36 -0.46
N TYR A 101 -13.34 19.82 -1.71
CA TYR A 101 -14.41 20.62 -2.32
C TYR A 101 -15.72 19.84 -2.44
N LEU A 102 -15.65 18.58 -2.86
CA LEU A 102 -16.84 17.74 -3.11
C LEU A 102 -17.40 17.07 -1.84
N ARG A 103 -16.72 17.14 -0.69
CA ARG A 103 -17.01 16.34 0.52
C ARG A 103 -18.45 16.42 1.03
N ASN A 104 -19.13 17.54 0.78
CA ASN A 104 -20.49 17.78 1.25
C ASN A 104 -21.58 17.30 0.28
N THR A 105 -21.21 16.92 -0.95
CA THR A 105 -22.15 16.46 -1.97
C THR A 105 -22.64 15.03 -1.70
N VAL A 106 -23.88 14.73 -2.10
CA VAL A 106 -24.45 13.37 -1.99
C VAL A 106 -23.68 12.38 -2.88
N VAL A 107 -23.26 12.84 -4.07
CA VAL A 107 -22.43 12.06 -5.00
C VAL A 107 -21.14 11.61 -4.33
N TYR A 108 -20.41 12.54 -3.70
CA TYR A 108 -19.17 12.19 -3.01
C TYR A 108 -19.41 11.19 -1.86
N LYS A 109 -20.39 11.46 -0.99
CA LYS A 109 -20.64 10.61 0.20
C LYS A 109 -21.10 9.20 -0.17
N LYS A 110 -22.06 9.06 -1.09
CA LYS A 110 -22.66 7.75 -1.40
C LYS A 110 -21.93 7.00 -2.51
N ILE A 111 -21.54 7.69 -3.58
CA ILE A 111 -20.97 7.03 -4.76
C ILE A 111 -19.45 6.92 -4.60
N ILE A 112 -18.76 8.04 -4.44
CA ILE A 112 -17.29 8.02 -4.43
C ILE A 112 -16.78 7.34 -3.16
N PHE A 113 -17.24 7.78 -2.00
CA PHE A 113 -16.70 7.33 -0.73
C PHE A 113 -17.21 5.93 -0.34
N MET A 114 -18.52 5.74 -0.23
CA MET A 114 -19.09 4.47 0.22
C MET A 114 -18.94 3.36 -0.84
N PHE A 115 -19.45 3.55 -2.06
CA PHE A 115 -19.33 2.53 -3.10
C PHE A 115 -17.87 2.31 -3.52
N GLY A 116 -17.06 3.37 -3.64
CA GLY A 116 -15.62 3.22 -3.89
C GLY A 116 -14.90 2.40 -2.82
N SER A 117 -15.18 2.63 -1.53
CA SER A 117 -14.59 1.82 -0.45
C SER A 117 -15.06 0.37 -0.49
N LEU A 118 -16.31 0.10 -0.85
CA LEU A 118 -16.81 -1.28 -1.02
C LEU A 118 -16.11 -2.00 -2.16
N VAL A 119 -15.90 -1.34 -3.30
CA VAL A 119 -15.17 -1.91 -4.44
C VAL A 119 -13.72 -2.19 -4.07
N ILE A 120 -13.03 -1.24 -3.43
CA ILE A 120 -11.65 -1.44 -2.96
C ILE A 120 -11.59 -2.61 -1.97
N ALA A 121 -12.53 -2.69 -1.02
CA ALA A 121 -12.59 -3.81 -0.07
C ALA A 121 -12.80 -5.15 -0.78
N ALA A 122 -13.68 -5.22 -1.77
CA ALA A 122 -13.91 -6.44 -2.55
C ALA A 122 -12.65 -6.88 -3.31
N ILE A 123 -12.00 -5.97 -4.04
CA ILE A 123 -10.77 -6.27 -4.78
C ILE A 123 -9.64 -6.67 -3.82
N ALA A 124 -9.46 -5.94 -2.72
CA ALA A 124 -8.43 -6.24 -1.73
C ALA A 124 -8.67 -7.59 -1.05
N LEU A 125 -9.93 -7.96 -0.81
CA LEU A 125 -10.28 -9.28 -0.27
C LEU A 125 -9.95 -10.40 -1.27
N LEU A 126 -10.29 -10.22 -2.55
CA LEU A 126 -9.94 -11.18 -3.60
C LEU A 126 -8.42 -11.36 -3.66
N TRP A 127 -7.68 -10.27 -3.74
CA TRP A 127 -6.22 -10.27 -3.75
C TRP A 127 -5.59 -10.90 -2.51
N PHE A 128 -6.20 -10.69 -1.34
CA PHE A 128 -5.76 -11.31 -0.10
C PHE A 128 -5.94 -12.83 -0.15
N VAL A 129 -7.11 -13.31 -0.54
CA VAL A 129 -7.41 -14.75 -0.65
C VAL A 129 -6.50 -15.41 -1.69
N GLU A 130 -6.34 -14.77 -2.84
CA GLU A 130 -5.48 -15.24 -3.94
C GLU A 130 -4.04 -15.50 -3.46
N ARG A 131 -3.44 -14.51 -2.79
CA ARG A 131 -2.07 -14.60 -2.27
C ARG A 131 -1.98 -15.54 -1.06
N VAL A 132 -2.94 -15.51 -0.15
CA VAL A 132 -2.92 -16.37 1.04
C VAL A 132 -3.06 -17.83 0.67
N PHE A 133 -3.86 -18.19 -0.34
CA PHE A 133 -4.06 -19.58 -0.75
C PHE A 133 -3.24 -19.99 -1.99
N ASN A 134 -2.50 -19.06 -2.59
CA ASN A 134 -1.72 -19.28 -3.81
C ASN A 134 -2.61 -19.83 -4.95
N MET A 135 -3.78 -19.22 -5.10
CA MET A 135 -4.74 -19.49 -6.16
C MET A 135 -4.59 -18.40 -7.24
N GLU A 136 -5.07 -18.65 -8.46
CA GLU A 136 -5.18 -17.63 -9.52
C GLU A 136 -6.67 -17.47 -9.85
N PHE A 137 -7.26 -16.36 -9.40
CA PHE A 137 -8.67 -16.04 -9.68
C PHE A 137 -8.78 -14.94 -10.73
N MET A 138 -7.80 -14.04 -10.77
CA MET A 138 -7.74 -12.96 -11.74
C MET A 138 -6.62 -13.25 -12.76
N PRO A 139 -6.84 -12.93 -14.04
CA PRO A 139 -5.92 -13.30 -15.12
C PRO A 139 -4.65 -12.44 -15.20
N PHE A 140 -4.31 -11.71 -14.13
CA PHE A 140 -3.20 -10.75 -14.10
C PHE A 140 -2.48 -10.72 -12.75
#